data_AF-A0A1C2GSZ2-F1
#
_entry.id   AF-A0A1C2GSZ2-F1
#
_cell.length_a   1.000
_cell.length_b   1.000
_cell.length_c   1.000
_cell.angle_alpha   90.00
_cell.angle_beta   90.00
_cell.angle_gamma   90.00
#
_symmetry.space_group_name_H-M   'P 1'
#
loop_
_entity.id
_entity.type
_entity.pdbx_description
1 polymer ?
#
loop_
_entity_poly.entity_id
_entity_poly.type
_entity_poly.pdbx_seq_one_letter_code
_entity_poly.pdbx_strand_id
1 'polypeptide(L)'
;MTDERENMEWMNEYQALKQVNPANPFVVPANYFSEMEQQVMARIRLDELEKAHPKQDFMIPGDYFEQLTQNIQSRIAIEQAAEEEFTVPQDYFDQLEQNIQSRIAIEQASEEEFSVPVGYFEELAQNIQSRIAIEQAAEEEFIVPQGYFEELEQNIQSRIVVEQYTEEEFAVPQGYFEALEGNILAKTTLVQQQEKPAAKKQPATVVGMWAKHAFKYASAACFAVVAGTGLFLSEFNTDSKSVSHQHSYLHKVVSKIPDDEIEAFLQLNTTDASPALNNTDVSELQAAQGTDQDETKN
;
A
#
# COMPACT_ATOMS: atom_id res chain seq x y z
N MET A 1 52.22 14.83 -40.85
CA MET A 1 53.50 15.38 -40.33
C MET A 1 54.32 15.74 -41.54
N THR A 2 54.29 17.01 -41.88
CA THR A 2 55.04 17.59 -43.00
C THR A 2 56.53 17.48 -42.71
N ASP A 3 57.29 17.11 -43.73
CA ASP A 3 58.69 16.72 -43.66
C ASP A 3 59.57 17.94 -43.29
N GLU A 4 59.91 18.14 -42.01
CA GLU A 4 60.87 19.15 -41.51
C GLU A 4 62.33 18.84 -41.95
N ARG A 5 62.49 18.10 -43.05
CA ARG A 5 63.78 17.73 -43.65
C ARG A 5 64.30 18.77 -44.64
N GLU A 6 63.51 19.79 -44.94
CA GLU A 6 63.82 20.79 -45.99
C GLU A 6 64.92 21.78 -45.57
N ASN A 7 65.33 21.83 -44.30
CA ASN A 7 66.41 22.72 -43.85
C ASN A 7 67.53 21.96 -43.11
N MET A 8 68.15 20.99 -43.79
CA MET A 8 69.34 20.27 -43.31
C MET A 8 70.58 20.58 -44.16
N GLU A 9 70.78 21.85 -44.52
CA GLU A 9 71.95 22.29 -45.30
C GLU A 9 73.28 21.97 -44.60
N TRP A 10 73.29 21.97 -43.26
CA TRP A 10 74.43 21.59 -42.40
C TRP A 10 74.91 20.14 -42.61
N MET A 11 74.03 19.24 -43.07
CA MET A 11 74.39 17.84 -43.33
C MET A 11 75.26 17.70 -44.58
N ASN A 12 75.26 18.71 -45.47
CA ASN A 12 76.13 18.76 -46.65
C ASN A 12 77.52 19.31 -46.33
N GLU A 13 77.65 20.11 -45.28
CA GLU A 13 78.91 20.73 -44.84
C GLU A 13 79.85 19.70 -44.18
N TYR A 14 79.30 18.67 -43.53
CA TYR A 14 80.06 17.62 -42.85
C TYR A 14 79.77 16.23 -43.42
N GLN A 15 80.61 15.79 -44.37
CA GLN A 15 80.57 14.46 -45.01
C GLN A 15 80.50 13.29 -44.02
N ALA A 16 81.11 13.42 -42.83
CA ALA A 16 81.09 12.38 -41.79
C ALA A 16 79.67 12.10 -41.25
N LEU A 17 78.79 13.10 -41.22
CA LEU A 17 77.42 12.97 -40.73
C LEU A 17 76.51 12.22 -41.71
N LYS A 18 76.92 12.11 -42.98
CA LYS A 18 76.22 11.30 -44.01
C LYS A 18 76.47 9.80 -43.86
N GLN A 19 77.52 9.41 -43.14
CA GLN A 19 77.88 8.01 -42.91
C GLN A 19 77.18 7.41 -41.68
N VAL A 20 76.62 8.27 -40.82
CA VAL A 20 75.84 7.86 -39.65
C VAL A 20 74.40 7.64 -40.09
N ASN A 21 73.81 6.51 -39.68
CA ASN A 21 72.41 6.23 -39.95
C ASN A 21 71.55 7.42 -39.46
N PRO A 22 70.71 8.03 -40.32
CA PRO A 22 69.86 9.16 -39.90
C PRO A 22 68.83 8.76 -38.84
N ALA A 23 68.63 7.46 -38.59
CA ALA A 23 67.82 6.98 -37.49
C ALA A 23 68.51 7.27 -36.14
N ASN A 24 67.83 8.05 -35.28
CA ASN A 24 68.28 8.37 -33.94
C ASN A 24 68.49 7.07 -33.11
N PRO A 25 69.73 6.76 -32.66
CA PRO A 25 70.00 5.58 -31.85
C PRO A 25 69.53 5.71 -30.38
N PHE A 26 69.12 6.90 -29.96
CA PHE A 26 68.61 7.15 -28.61
C PHE A 26 67.09 7.05 -28.60
N VAL A 27 66.58 5.83 -28.38
CA VAL A 27 65.16 5.59 -28.13
C VAL A 27 64.95 5.56 -26.61
N VAL A 28 64.17 6.52 -26.14
CA VAL A 28 63.76 6.54 -24.74
C VAL A 28 62.62 5.53 -24.55
N PRO A 29 62.63 4.71 -23.48
CA PRO A 29 61.53 3.80 -23.17
C PRO A 29 60.18 4.52 -23.09
N ALA A 30 59.11 3.81 -23.43
CA ALA A 30 57.75 4.32 -23.24
C ALA A 30 57.55 4.75 -21.78
N ASN A 31 56.89 5.89 -21.56
CA ASN A 31 56.61 6.49 -20.25
C ASN A 31 57.82 6.99 -19.43
N TYR A 32 59.05 6.93 -19.94
CA TYR A 32 60.24 7.42 -19.21
C TYR A 32 60.07 8.85 -18.67
N PHE A 33 59.58 9.78 -19.49
CA PHE A 33 59.40 11.16 -19.06
C PHE A 33 58.24 11.33 -18.09
N SER A 34 57.17 10.55 -18.24
CA SER A 34 56.02 10.57 -17.33
C SER A 34 56.38 9.99 -15.96
N GLU A 35 57.11 8.88 -15.92
CA GLU A 35 57.63 8.29 -14.68
C GLU A 35 58.69 9.18 -14.04
N MET A 36 59.59 9.77 -14.82
CA MET A 36 60.58 10.73 -14.32
C MET A 36 59.89 11.96 -13.72
N GLU A 37 58.89 12.52 -14.39
CA GLU A 37 58.11 13.65 -13.87
C GLU A 37 57.45 13.29 -12.54
N GLN A 38 56.80 12.12 -12.46
CA GLN A 38 56.20 11.65 -11.20
C GLN A 38 57.24 11.47 -10.09
N GLN A 39 58.39 10.89 -10.41
CA GLN A 39 59.48 10.70 -9.44
C GLN A 39 60.06 12.02 -8.97
N VAL A 40 60.30 12.97 -9.88
CA VAL A 40 60.80 14.31 -9.55
C VAL A 40 59.79 15.04 -8.66
N MET A 41 58.51 15.02 -9.03
CA MET A 41 57.46 15.66 -8.23
C MET A 41 57.28 15.00 -6.86
N ALA A 42 57.41 13.68 -6.76
CA ALA A 42 57.39 12.98 -5.48
C ALA A 42 58.59 13.37 -4.61
N ARG A 43 59.78 13.50 -5.21
CA ARG A 43 61.01 13.89 -4.50
C ARG A 43 60.95 15.33 -3.99
N ILE A 44 60.43 16.24 -4.80
CA ILE A 44 60.21 17.64 -4.41
C ILE A 44 59.25 17.71 -3.23
N ARG A 45 58.10 17.02 -3.30
CA ARG A 45 57.14 16.99 -2.18
C ARG A 45 57.74 16.39 -0.90
N LEU A 46 58.58 15.37 -1.02
CA LEU A 46 59.26 14.76 0.13
C LEU A 46 60.22 15.74 0.80
N ASP A 47 61.04 16.45 0.00
CA ASP A 47 61.98 17.46 0.49
C ASP A 47 61.27 18.69 1.08
N GLU A 48 60.14 19.09 0.50
CA GLU A 48 59.25 20.12 1.05
C GLU A 48 58.67 19.71 2.41
N LEU A 49 58.20 18.46 2.55
CA LEU A 49 57.69 17.93 3.82
C LEU A 49 58.79 17.84 4.89
N GLU A 50 59.99 17.39 4.52
CA GLU A 50 61.16 17.32 5.40
C GLU A 50 61.55 18.72 5.92
N LYS A 51 61.53 19.73 5.05
CA LYS A 51 61.82 21.13 5.41
C LYS A 51 60.69 21.78 6.23
N ALA A 52 59.44 21.47 5.91
CA ALA A 52 58.28 22.02 6.62
C ALA A 52 58.16 21.47 8.04
N HIS A 53 58.55 20.21 8.25
CA HIS A 53 58.44 19.53 9.53
C HIS A 53 59.72 18.75 9.89
N PRO A 54 60.84 19.43 10.22
CA PRO A 54 62.13 18.79 10.49
C PRO A 54 62.17 17.90 11.75
N LYS A 55 61.05 17.80 12.49
CA LYS A 55 60.89 17.01 13.73
C LYS A 55 59.51 16.38 13.93
N GLN A 56 58.61 16.42 12.94
CA GLN A 56 57.51 15.44 12.97
C GLN A 56 58.09 14.17 12.38
N ASP A 57 58.81 13.45 13.24
CA ASP A 57 59.02 12.03 13.03
C ASP A 57 57.66 11.44 12.66
N PHE A 58 57.63 10.59 11.64
CA PHE A 58 56.48 9.78 11.23
C PHE A 58 56.11 8.80 12.36
N MET A 59 55.82 9.33 13.53
CA MET A 59 55.53 8.64 14.75
C MET A 59 54.08 8.21 14.65
N ILE A 60 53.92 6.90 14.76
CA ILE A 60 52.63 6.31 15.01
C ILE A 60 52.06 6.99 16.27
N PRO A 61 50.82 7.49 16.26
CA PRO A 61 50.18 8.03 17.46
C PRO A 61 50.33 7.04 18.61
N GLY A 62 50.69 7.51 19.81
CA GLY A 62 51.02 6.63 20.94
C GLY A 62 49.95 5.55 21.21
N ASP A 63 48.69 5.91 20.99
CA ASP A 63 47.54 5.05 21.26
C ASP A 63 47.04 4.30 20.02
N TYR A 64 47.71 4.38 18.86
CA TYR A 64 47.28 3.72 17.62
C TYR A 64 47.13 2.21 17.80
N PHE A 65 48.12 1.56 18.41
CA PHE A 65 48.09 0.11 18.63
C PHE A 65 47.06 -0.28 19.69
N GLU A 66 46.83 0.58 20.68
CA GLU A 66 45.80 0.36 21.69
C GLU A 66 44.39 0.49 21.08
N GLN A 67 44.15 1.54 20.30
CA GLN A 67 42.89 1.75 19.56
C GLN A 67 42.64 0.63 18.55
N LEU A 68 43.68 0.20 17.82
CA LEU A 68 43.58 -0.92 16.89
C LEU A 68 43.23 -2.21 17.62
N THR A 69 43.88 -2.48 18.76
CA THR A 69 43.60 -3.66 19.59
C THR A 69 42.17 -3.63 20.12
N GLN A 70 41.71 -2.49 20.65
CA GLN A 70 40.33 -2.31 21.10
C GLN A 70 39.32 -2.49 19.97
N ASN A 71 39.62 -1.98 18.77
CA ASN A 71 38.75 -2.15 17.60
C ASN A 71 38.64 -3.62 17.18
N ILE A 72 39.78 -4.32 17.14
CA ILE A 72 39.84 -5.75 16.79
C ILE A 72 39.08 -6.57 17.84
N GLN A 73 39.33 -6.32 19.14
CA GLN A 73 38.61 -7.00 20.23
C GLN A 73 37.11 -6.74 20.20
N SER A 74 36.68 -5.50 19.92
CA SER A 74 35.26 -5.18 19.76
C SER A 74 34.63 -5.94 18.60
N ARG A 75 35.32 -6.05 17.46
CA ARG A 75 34.81 -6.81 16.31
C ARG A 75 34.70 -8.30 16.61
N ILE A 76 35.71 -8.87 17.26
CA ILE A 76 35.71 -10.29 17.69
C ILE A 76 34.59 -10.54 18.70
N ALA A 77 34.35 -9.63 19.64
CA ALA A 77 33.27 -9.78 20.62
C ALA A 77 31.88 -9.72 19.96
N ILE A 78 31.69 -8.87 18.95
CA ILE A 78 30.45 -8.81 18.16
C ILE A 78 30.28 -10.08 17.33
N GLU A 79 31.36 -10.60 16.74
CA GLU A 79 31.35 -11.83 15.95
C GLU A 79 31.06 -13.06 16.82
N GLN A 80 31.67 -13.16 18.01
CA GLN A 80 31.36 -14.20 19.00
C GLN A 80 29.93 -14.09 19.53
N ALA A 81 29.42 -12.88 19.74
CA ALA A 81 28.02 -12.66 20.13
C ALA A 81 27.03 -12.93 18.97
N ALA A 82 27.49 -12.88 17.72
CA ALA A 82 26.71 -13.28 16.55
C ALA A 82 26.84 -14.78 16.21
N GLU A 83 27.90 -15.43 16.70
CA GLU A 83 28.07 -16.89 16.72
C GLU A 83 27.28 -17.57 17.83
N GLU A 84 26.78 -16.84 18.84
CA GLU A 84 25.62 -17.27 19.61
C GLU A 84 24.41 -17.29 18.67
N GLU A 85 24.35 -18.39 17.92
CA GLU A 85 23.17 -19.07 17.42
C GLU A 85 22.03 -18.12 17.01
N PHE A 86 21.82 -17.98 15.70
CA PHE A 86 20.50 -17.69 15.13
C PHE A 86 19.52 -18.83 15.48
N THR A 87 19.33 -19.12 16.76
CA THR A 87 18.31 -20.03 17.27
C THR A 87 17.00 -19.30 17.27
N VAL A 88 16.01 -19.96 16.71
CA VAL A 88 14.63 -19.55 16.85
C VAL A 88 14.29 -19.55 18.36
N PRO A 89 13.67 -18.48 18.90
CA PRO A 89 13.26 -18.45 20.29
C PRO A 89 12.45 -19.69 20.68
N GLN A 90 12.63 -20.16 21.91
CA GLN A 90 11.80 -21.20 22.48
C GLN A 90 10.31 -20.80 22.33
N ASP A 91 9.48 -21.70 21.81
CA ASP A 91 8.05 -21.53 21.54
C ASP A 91 7.67 -20.65 20.33
N TYR A 92 8.61 -20.23 19.47
CA TYR A 92 8.27 -19.48 18.25
C TYR A 92 7.29 -20.24 17.34
N PHE A 93 7.51 -21.54 17.16
CA PHE A 93 6.65 -22.37 16.31
C PHE A 93 5.27 -22.58 16.93
N ASP A 94 5.19 -22.73 18.26
CA ASP A 94 3.92 -22.85 18.98
C ASP A 94 3.12 -21.54 18.91
N GLN A 95 3.79 -20.40 19.05
CA GLN A 95 3.16 -19.07 18.89
C GLN A 95 2.72 -18.83 17.45
N LEU A 96 3.51 -19.25 16.47
CA LEU A 96 3.16 -19.17 15.06
C LEU A 96 1.92 -20.02 14.76
N GLU A 97 1.88 -21.26 15.24
CA GLU A 97 0.72 -22.14 15.09
C GLU A 97 -0.54 -21.52 15.68
N GLN A 98 -0.47 -21.00 16.90
CA GLN A 98 -1.59 -20.32 17.55
C GLN A 98 -2.04 -19.08 16.76
N ASN A 99 -1.10 -18.30 16.21
CA ASN A 99 -1.43 -17.13 15.41
C ASN A 99 -2.17 -17.52 14.12
N ILE A 100 -1.67 -18.54 13.43
CA ILE A 100 -2.29 -19.06 12.21
C ILE A 100 -3.70 -19.61 12.50
N GLN A 101 -3.87 -20.41 13.55
CA GLN A 101 -5.19 -20.92 13.95
C GLN A 101 -6.17 -19.80 14.30
N SER A 102 -5.70 -18.75 15.00
CA SER A 102 -6.53 -17.59 15.33
C SER A 102 -6.98 -16.82 14.08
N ARG A 103 -6.10 -16.67 13.08
CA ARG A 103 -6.43 -16.00 11.81
C ARG A 103 -7.43 -16.80 10.99
N ILE A 104 -7.25 -18.11 10.89
CA ILE A 104 -8.19 -19.00 10.18
C ILE A 104 -9.58 -18.95 10.83
N ALA A 105 -9.64 -18.96 12.16
CA ALA A 105 -10.92 -18.88 12.88
C ALA A 105 -11.65 -17.54 12.63
N ILE A 106 -10.90 -16.43 12.57
CA ILE A 106 -11.47 -15.11 12.25
C ILE A 106 -11.94 -15.06 10.79
N GLU A 107 -11.18 -15.62 9.86
CA GLU A 107 -11.53 -15.67 8.44
C GLU A 107 -12.79 -16.51 8.18
N GLN A 108 -12.89 -17.69 8.80
CA GLN A 108 -14.10 -18.53 8.75
C GLN A 108 -15.32 -17.83 9.36
N ALA A 109 -15.14 -17.03 10.41
CA ALA A 109 -16.22 -16.24 11.00
C ALA A 109 -16.61 -15.03 10.13
N SER A 110 -15.70 -14.51 9.30
CA SER A 110 -15.92 -13.36 8.42
C SER A 110 -16.43 -13.75 7.03
N GLU A 111 -16.27 -15.01 6.61
CA GLU A 111 -16.96 -15.55 5.41
C GLU A 111 -18.49 -15.48 5.53
N GLU A 112 -19.05 -15.54 6.74
CA GLU A 112 -20.50 -15.34 6.96
C GLU A 112 -20.93 -13.86 6.79
N GLU A 113 -19.99 -12.91 6.86
CA GLU A 113 -20.25 -11.46 6.79
C GLU A 113 -20.23 -10.93 5.34
N PHE A 114 -19.69 -11.69 4.38
CA PHE A 114 -19.66 -11.34 2.95
C PHE A 114 -20.79 -12.03 2.15
N SER A 115 -21.93 -12.28 2.78
CA SER A 115 -23.12 -12.79 2.08
C SER A 115 -23.94 -11.64 1.50
N VAL A 116 -24.39 -11.80 0.26
CA VAL A 116 -25.31 -10.84 -0.36
C VAL A 116 -26.64 -10.87 0.42
N PRO A 117 -27.16 -9.72 0.89
CA PRO A 117 -28.42 -9.69 1.63
C PRO A 117 -29.55 -10.37 0.86
N VAL A 118 -30.37 -11.15 1.58
CA VAL A 118 -31.54 -11.83 1.02
C VAL A 118 -32.44 -10.78 0.35
N GLY A 119 -32.68 -10.93 -0.96
CA GLY A 119 -33.52 -10.02 -1.74
C GLY A 119 -32.79 -8.87 -2.45
N TYR A 120 -31.48 -8.69 -2.27
CA TYR A 120 -30.68 -7.66 -2.97
C TYR A 120 -30.87 -7.69 -4.49
N PHE A 121 -30.81 -8.89 -5.09
CA PHE A 121 -30.99 -9.04 -6.54
C PHE A 121 -32.42 -8.76 -7.01
N GLU A 122 -33.41 -9.05 -6.16
CA GLU A 122 -34.83 -8.76 -6.45
C GLU A 122 -35.09 -7.25 -6.43
N GLU A 123 -34.57 -6.56 -5.41
CA GLU A 123 -34.64 -5.10 -5.29
C GLU A 123 -33.88 -4.40 -6.42
N LEU A 124 -32.67 -4.90 -6.74
CA LEU A 124 -31.89 -4.39 -7.86
C LEU A 124 -32.64 -4.56 -9.19
N ALA A 125 -33.27 -5.71 -9.43
CA ALA A 125 -34.06 -5.94 -10.63
C ALA A 125 -35.26 -4.99 -10.72
N GLN A 126 -35.98 -4.77 -9.61
CA GLN A 126 -37.08 -3.81 -9.55
C GLN A 126 -36.62 -2.36 -9.76
N ASN A 127 -35.46 -1.99 -9.20
CA ASN A 127 -34.88 -0.65 -9.39
C ASN A 127 -34.53 -0.41 -10.86
N ILE A 128 -33.89 -1.38 -11.50
CA ILE A 128 -33.53 -1.31 -12.92
C ILE A 128 -34.79 -1.20 -13.78
N GLN A 129 -35.81 -2.02 -13.54
CA GLN A 129 -37.07 -1.96 -14.29
C GLN A 129 -37.81 -0.63 -14.11
N SER A 130 -37.84 -0.07 -12.90
CA SER A 130 -38.46 1.24 -12.66
C SER A 130 -37.71 2.36 -13.37
N ARG A 131 -36.36 2.34 -13.39
CA ARG A 131 -35.55 3.31 -14.14
C ARG A 131 -35.79 3.23 -15.63
N ILE A 132 -35.83 2.02 -16.20
CA ILE A 132 -36.12 1.82 -17.64
C ILE A 132 -37.52 2.34 -17.98
N ALA A 133 -38.52 2.10 -17.13
CA ALA A 133 -39.88 2.60 -17.36
C ALA A 133 -39.96 4.14 -17.30
N ILE A 134 -39.22 4.77 -16.38
CA ILE A 134 -39.11 6.23 -16.29
C ILE A 134 -38.39 6.79 -17.52
N GLU A 135 -37.32 6.15 -17.97
CA GLU A 135 -36.54 6.58 -19.14
C GLU A 135 -37.36 6.47 -20.43
N GLN A 136 -38.11 5.38 -20.60
CA GLN A 136 -39.05 5.21 -21.73
C GLN A 136 -40.22 6.21 -21.67
N ALA A 137 -40.66 6.60 -20.47
CA ALA A 137 -41.68 7.64 -20.32
C ALA A 137 -41.11 9.07 -20.51
N ALA A 138 -39.81 9.26 -20.27
CA ALA A 138 -39.09 10.52 -20.47
C ALA A 138 -38.54 10.67 -21.90
N GLU A 139 -38.62 9.63 -22.74
CA GLU A 139 -38.41 9.69 -24.19
C GLU A 139 -39.53 10.44 -24.93
N GLU A 140 -40.63 10.83 -24.24
CA GLU A 140 -41.48 11.91 -24.74
C GLU A 140 -40.69 13.23 -24.68
N GLU A 141 -40.12 13.57 -25.84
CA GLU A 141 -39.48 14.82 -26.23
C GLU A 141 -39.36 15.86 -25.11
N PHE A 142 -38.14 16.15 -24.65
CA PHE A 142 -37.86 17.30 -23.79
C PHE A 142 -38.21 18.60 -24.54
N ILE A 143 -39.48 19.01 -24.53
CA ILE A 143 -39.96 20.22 -25.18
C ILE A 143 -39.73 21.38 -24.23
N VAL A 144 -38.92 22.35 -24.66
CA VAL A 144 -38.78 23.61 -23.94
C VAL A 144 -40.15 24.29 -23.88
N PRO A 145 -40.65 24.66 -22.68
CA PRO A 145 -41.93 25.34 -22.54
C PRO A 145 -41.98 26.62 -23.40
N GLN A 146 -43.12 26.84 -24.06
CA GLN A 146 -43.33 28.01 -24.91
C GLN A 146 -43.18 29.28 -24.06
N GLY A 147 -42.22 30.15 -24.41
CA GLY A 147 -41.92 31.39 -23.67
C GLY A 147 -40.78 31.30 -22.64
N TYR A 148 -40.17 30.14 -22.41
CA TYR A 148 -39.02 29.99 -21.50
C TYR A 148 -37.89 30.98 -21.80
N PHE A 149 -37.54 31.13 -23.08
CA PHE A 149 -36.46 32.03 -23.49
C PHE A 149 -36.83 33.51 -23.30
N GLU A 150 -38.11 33.85 -23.42
CA GLU A 150 -38.62 35.22 -23.31
C GLU A 150 -38.70 35.65 -21.84
N GLU A 151 -39.11 34.74 -20.95
CA GLU A 151 -39.02 34.94 -19.50
C GLU A 151 -37.57 35.02 -19.01
N LEU A 152 -36.70 34.15 -19.53
CA LEU A 152 -35.26 34.18 -19.21
C LEU A 152 -34.62 35.50 -19.63
N GLU A 153 -34.95 36.00 -20.82
CA GLU A 153 -34.46 37.30 -21.30
C GLU A 153 -34.92 38.44 -20.39
N GLN A 154 -36.20 38.46 -20.02
CA GLN A 154 -36.74 39.47 -19.10
C GLN A 154 -36.07 39.39 -17.71
N ASN A 155 -35.82 38.19 -17.20
CA ASN A 155 -35.16 38.00 -15.91
C ASN A 155 -33.71 38.52 -15.94
N ILE A 156 -32.96 38.17 -17.00
CA ILE A 156 -31.59 38.66 -17.20
C ILE A 156 -31.55 40.18 -17.31
N GLN A 157 -32.44 40.79 -18.12
CA GLN A 157 -32.50 42.25 -18.23
C GLN A 157 -32.86 42.92 -16.90
N SER A 158 -33.82 42.37 -16.14
CA SER A 158 -34.19 42.91 -14.83
C SER A 158 -33.01 42.90 -13.86
N ARG A 159 -32.19 41.85 -13.89
CA ARG A 159 -31.04 41.70 -13.01
C ARG A 159 -29.87 42.61 -13.41
N ILE A 160 -29.62 42.78 -14.71
CA ILE A 160 -28.62 43.75 -15.21
C ILE A 160 -29.00 45.17 -14.79
N VAL A 161 -30.28 45.53 -14.84
CA VAL A 161 -30.77 46.84 -14.41
C VAL A 161 -30.56 47.03 -12.90
N VAL A 162 -30.88 46.02 -12.07
CA VAL A 162 -30.60 46.07 -10.63
C VAL A 162 -29.10 46.24 -10.38
N GLU A 163 -28.24 45.48 -11.07
CA GLU A 163 -26.79 45.57 -10.93
C GLU A 163 -26.25 46.96 -11.30
N GLN A 164 -26.75 47.60 -12.37
CA GLN A 164 -26.38 48.97 -12.76
C GLN A 164 -26.77 50.03 -11.73
N TYR A 165 -27.87 49.83 -10.98
CA TYR A 165 -28.28 50.76 -9.92
C TYR A 165 -27.63 50.46 -8.56
N THR A 166 -27.01 49.29 -8.39
CA THR A 166 -26.26 48.91 -7.17
C THR A 166 -24.76 49.24 -7.23
N GLU A 167 -24.30 50.06 -8.18
CA GLU A 167 -22.96 50.64 -8.18
C GLU A 167 -22.73 51.67 -7.05
N GLU A 168 -23.64 51.82 -6.08
CA GLU A 168 -23.30 52.46 -4.82
C GLU A 168 -22.30 51.58 -4.07
N GLU A 169 -21.05 52.04 -4.03
CA GLU A 169 -19.96 51.56 -3.19
C GLU A 169 -20.50 50.86 -1.94
N PHE A 170 -20.23 49.55 -1.82
CA PHE A 170 -20.38 48.81 -0.57
C PHE A 170 -19.41 49.40 0.48
N ALA A 171 -19.74 50.58 1.00
CA ALA A 171 -19.00 51.27 2.01
C ALA A 171 -19.40 50.68 3.36
N VAL A 172 -18.40 50.20 4.10
CA VAL A 172 -18.60 49.73 5.46
C VAL A 172 -19.08 50.92 6.32
N PRO A 173 -20.12 50.76 7.17
CA PRO A 173 -20.60 51.83 8.05
C PRO A 173 -19.46 52.43 8.90
N GLN A 174 -19.47 53.75 9.04
CA GLN A 174 -18.49 54.46 9.87
C GLN A 174 -18.50 53.89 11.30
N GLY A 175 -17.35 53.49 11.83
CA GLY A 175 -17.25 52.89 13.16
C GLY A 175 -17.36 51.36 13.23
N TYR A 176 -17.57 50.66 12.10
CA TYR A 176 -17.62 49.19 12.07
C TYR A 176 -16.34 48.55 12.60
N PHE A 177 -15.18 49.06 12.16
CA PHE A 177 -13.89 48.52 12.57
C PHE A 177 -13.57 48.85 14.02
N GLU A 178 -13.90 50.05 14.52
CA GLU A 178 -13.77 50.36 15.96
C GLU A 178 -14.69 49.48 16.83
N ALA A 179 -15.93 49.24 16.41
CA ALA A 179 -16.86 48.36 17.12
C ALA A 179 -16.38 46.90 17.10
N LEU A 180 -15.79 46.46 15.99
CA LEU A 180 -15.18 45.14 15.87
C LEU A 180 -13.96 45.00 16.78
N GLU A 181 -13.05 45.99 16.77
CA GLU A 181 -11.87 46.03 17.62
C GLU A 181 -12.25 46.01 19.11
N GLY A 182 -13.23 46.83 19.52
CA GLY A 182 -13.76 46.83 20.88
C GLY A 182 -14.33 45.47 21.29
N ASN A 183 -15.05 44.79 20.39
CA ASN A 183 -15.56 43.44 20.62
C ASN A 183 -14.45 42.39 20.73
N ILE A 184 -13.41 42.49 19.91
CA ILE A 184 -12.26 41.57 19.96
C ILE A 184 -11.49 41.77 21.27
N LEU A 185 -11.22 43.02 21.67
CA LEU A 185 -10.54 43.33 22.94
C LEU A 185 -11.37 42.87 24.14
N ALA A 186 -12.69 43.10 24.15
CA ALA A 186 -13.57 42.61 25.21
C ALA A 186 -13.54 41.08 25.32
N LYS A 187 -13.48 40.35 24.19
CA LYS A 187 -13.43 38.88 24.17
C LYS A 187 -12.05 38.30 24.49
N THR A 188 -10.96 39.02 24.22
CA THR A 188 -9.58 38.53 24.41
C THR A 188 -8.96 38.92 25.75
N THR A 189 -9.29 40.09 26.29
CA THR A 189 -8.77 40.53 27.61
C THR A 189 -9.40 39.81 28.80
N LEU A 190 -10.61 39.26 28.64
CA LEU A 190 -11.23 38.37 29.62
C LEU A 190 -10.54 36.99 29.74
N VAL A 191 -9.63 36.65 28.82
CA VAL A 191 -8.85 35.40 28.85
C VAL A 191 -7.52 35.56 29.59
N GLN A 192 -7.00 36.78 29.78
CA GLN A 192 -5.69 36.99 30.40
C GLN A 192 -5.71 37.54 31.83
N GLN A 193 -6.90 37.75 32.43
CA GLN A 193 -7.03 38.12 33.86
C GLN A 193 -8.14 37.32 34.55
N GLN A 194 -7.91 36.01 34.71
CA GLN A 194 -8.49 35.22 35.79
C GLN A 194 -7.39 34.48 36.56
N GLU A 195 -6.57 35.24 37.28
CA GLU A 195 -6.28 34.87 38.66
C GLU A 195 -7.40 35.46 39.52
N LYS A 196 -8.43 34.66 39.80
CA LYS A 196 -9.55 35.01 40.68
C LYS A 196 -9.31 34.41 42.07
N PRO A 197 -9.45 35.19 43.15
CA PRO A 197 -9.07 34.82 44.52
C PRO A 197 -9.98 33.76 45.13
N ALA A 198 -9.48 33.12 46.19
CA ALA A 198 -10.09 32.07 47.00
C ALA A 198 -11.61 32.22 47.22
N ALA A 199 -12.40 31.48 46.45
CA ALA A 199 -13.83 31.27 46.66
C ALA A 199 -14.08 29.82 47.09
N LYS A 200 -14.88 29.67 48.14
CA LYS A 200 -15.20 28.45 48.88
C LYS A 200 -15.48 27.23 47.99
N LYS A 201 -14.86 26.09 48.32
CA LYS A 201 -15.17 24.76 47.78
C LYS A 201 -16.64 24.42 48.04
N GLN A 202 -17.50 24.60 47.05
CA GLN A 202 -18.77 23.87 46.96
C GLN A 202 -18.40 22.48 46.40
N PRO A 203 -18.73 21.35 47.06
CA PRO A 203 -18.44 20.05 46.52
C PRO A 203 -19.17 19.89 45.19
N ALA A 204 -18.43 19.65 44.11
CA ALA A 204 -19.01 19.34 42.82
C ALA A 204 -19.85 18.07 42.97
N THR A 205 -21.18 18.21 42.87
CA THR A 205 -22.06 17.05 42.80
C THR A 205 -21.84 16.38 41.45
N VAL A 206 -21.05 15.30 41.45
CA VAL A 206 -20.88 14.43 40.31
C VAL A 206 -22.20 13.71 40.08
N VAL A 207 -23.04 14.21 39.18
CA VAL A 207 -24.24 13.49 38.74
C VAL A 207 -23.80 12.44 37.72
N GLY A 208 -23.71 11.19 38.17
CA GLY A 208 -23.43 10.05 37.31
C GLY A 208 -24.54 9.86 36.28
N MET A 209 -24.22 10.05 35.02
CA MET A 209 -25.16 10.05 33.90
C MET A 209 -25.35 8.64 33.33
N TRP A 210 -25.63 7.65 34.18
CA TRP A 210 -26.03 6.31 33.76
C TRP A 210 -27.02 5.77 34.79
N ALA A 211 -28.26 5.53 34.35
CA ALA A 211 -29.30 4.95 35.20
C ALA A 211 -28.91 3.49 35.54
N LYS A 212 -28.28 3.29 36.71
CA LYS A 212 -27.79 2.00 37.23
C LYS A 212 -28.88 0.93 37.43
N HIS A 213 -30.14 1.23 37.08
CA HIS A 213 -31.28 0.32 37.19
C HIS A 213 -31.89 -0.10 35.84
N ALA A 214 -31.53 0.53 34.72
CA ALA A 214 -32.07 0.17 33.40
C ALA A 214 -31.42 -1.09 32.79
N PHE A 215 -30.18 -1.40 33.17
CA PHE A 215 -29.45 -2.54 32.59
C PHE A 215 -29.97 -3.92 33.06
N LYS A 216 -30.77 -3.97 34.14
CA LYS A 216 -31.27 -5.24 34.69
C LYS A 216 -32.42 -5.84 33.88
N TYR A 217 -33.13 -5.04 33.08
CA TYR A 217 -34.28 -5.48 32.28
C TYR A 217 -33.97 -5.61 30.79
N ALA A 218 -32.86 -5.04 30.33
CA ALA A 218 -32.42 -5.13 28.93
C ALA A 218 -32.06 -6.58 28.52
N SER A 219 -31.44 -7.36 29.41
CA SER A 219 -31.09 -8.75 29.09
C SER A 219 -32.34 -9.65 29.01
N ALA A 220 -33.30 -9.49 29.92
CA ALA A 220 -34.55 -10.26 29.90
C ALA A 220 -35.40 -9.99 28.64
N ALA A 221 -35.44 -8.74 28.16
CA ALA A 221 -36.16 -8.39 26.93
C ALA A 221 -35.54 -9.06 25.69
N CYS A 222 -34.21 -9.15 25.60
CA CYS A 222 -33.55 -9.82 24.48
C CYS A 222 -33.86 -11.33 24.47
N PHE A 223 -33.85 -12.00 25.62
CA PHE A 223 -34.21 -13.43 25.68
C PHE A 223 -35.67 -13.68 25.29
N ALA A 224 -36.60 -12.79 25.67
CA ALA A 224 -37.99 -12.90 25.27
C ALA A 224 -38.19 -12.71 23.76
N VAL A 225 -37.46 -11.78 23.13
CA VAL A 225 -37.51 -11.56 21.68
C VAL A 225 -36.96 -12.77 20.94
N VAL A 226 -35.80 -13.31 21.34
CA VAL A 226 -35.17 -14.46 20.69
C VAL A 226 -36.03 -15.73 20.81
N ALA A 227 -36.61 -15.99 21.99
CA ALA A 227 -37.50 -17.12 22.18
C ALA A 227 -38.81 -16.96 21.38
N GLY A 228 -39.35 -15.74 21.32
CA GLY A 228 -40.55 -15.42 20.56
C GLY A 228 -40.36 -15.55 19.04
N THR A 229 -39.26 -15.04 18.49
CA THR A 229 -38.96 -15.18 17.06
C THR A 229 -38.60 -16.61 16.68
N GLY A 230 -37.91 -17.35 17.54
CA GLY A 230 -37.59 -18.77 17.31
C GLY A 230 -38.85 -19.66 17.21
N LEU A 231 -39.82 -19.48 18.12
CA LEU A 231 -41.09 -20.22 18.05
C LEU A 231 -41.92 -19.81 16.84
N PHE A 232 -42.01 -18.50 16.54
CA PHE A 232 -42.76 -18.00 15.39
C PHE A 232 -42.19 -18.56 14.07
N LEU A 233 -40.87 -18.50 13.87
CA LEU A 233 -40.23 -19.04 12.66
C LEU A 233 -40.33 -20.57 12.56
N SER A 234 -40.38 -21.29 13.69
CA SER A 234 -40.58 -22.75 13.67
C SER A 234 -41.98 -23.16 13.22
N GLU A 235 -42.99 -22.31 13.47
CA GLU A 235 -44.38 -22.54 13.07
C GLU A 235 -44.61 -22.21 11.58
N PHE A 236 -43.76 -21.38 10.96
CA PHE A 236 -43.77 -21.08 9.52
C PHE A 236 -42.88 -22.00 8.66
N ASN A 237 -42.05 -22.87 9.25
CA ASN A 237 -41.09 -23.71 8.52
C ASN A 237 -41.56 -25.17 8.26
N THR A 238 -42.85 -25.49 8.43
CA THR A 238 -43.35 -26.86 8.16
C THR A 238 -43.69 -27.17 6.70
N ASP A 239 -43.42 -26.27 5.74
CA ASP A 239 -43.65 -26.52 4.31
C ASP A 239 -42.43 -26.14 3.47
N SER A 240 -41.41 -27.00 3.41
CA SER A 240 -40.33 -26.89 2.42
C SER A 240 -40.28 -28.12 1.52
N LYS A 241 -41.04 -28.06 0.42
CA LYS A 241 -40.84 -28.94 -0.75
C LYS A 241 -39.54 -28.53 -1.45
N SER A 242 -38.63 -29.49 -1.62
CA SER A 242 -37.39 -29.31 -2.41
C SER A 242 -37.71 -28.99 -3.87
N VAL A 243 -37.21 -27.87 -4.39
CA VAL A 243 -37.33 -27.50 -5.81
C VAL A 243 -36.15 -28.11 -6.58
N SER A 244 -36.46 -28.95 -7.57
CA SER A 244 -35.49 -29.56 -8.49
C SER A 244 -35.17 -28.60 -9.64
N HIS A 245 -33.91 -28.20 -9.80
CA HIS A 245 -33.47 -27.26 -10.84
C HIS A 245 -33.07 -27.98 -12.14
N GLN A 246 -34.03 -28.54 -12.87
CA GLN A 246 -33.78 -29.26 -14.13
C GLN A 246 -33.57 -28.37 -15.38
N HIS A 247 -33.64 -27.04 -15.26
CA HIS A 247 -33.65 -26.14 -16.42
C HIS A 247 -32.78 -24.87 -16.27
N SER A 248 -31.57 -25.00 -15.72
CA SER A 248 -30.59 -23.92 -15.77
C SER A 248 -30.04 -23.75 -17.20
N TYR A 249 -29.87 -22.50 -17.65
CA TYR A 249 -29.27 -22.14 -18.94
C TYR A 249 -27.93 -22.84 -19.18
N LEU A 250 -27.14 -23.05 -18.12
CA LEU A 250 -25.89 -23.81 -18.19
C LEU A 250 -26.09 -25.24 -18.69
N HIS A 251 -27.13 -25.94 -18.24
CA HIS A 251 -27.39 -27.31 -18.68
C HIS A 251 -27.69 -27.39 -20.18
N LYS A 252 -28.34 -26.37 -20.75
CA LYS A 252 -28.64 -26.27 -22.19
C LYS A 252 -27.42 -25.93 -23.04
N VAL A 253 -26.45 -25.22 -22.47
CA VAL A 253 -25.21 -24.87 -23.16
C VAL A 253 -24.23 -26.04 -23.11
N VAL A 254 -24.10 -26.69 -21.95
CA VAL A 254 -23.22 -27.85 -21.76
C VAL A 254 -23.70 -29.06 -22.57
N SER A 255 -25.01 -29.30 -22.67
CA SER A 255 -25.53 -30.43 -23.46
C SER A 255 -25.39 -30.28 -24.99
N LYS A 256 -24.93 -29.13 -25.48
CA LYS A 256 -24.66 -28.88 -26.91
C LYS A 256 -23.20 -29.15 -27.27
N ILE A 257 -22.33 -29.38 -26.29
CA ILE A 257 -20.93 -29.71 -26.52
C ILE A 257 -20.88 -31.21 -26.83
N PRO A 258 -20.36 -31.64 -28.00
CA PRO A 258 -20.24 -33.05 -28.33
C PRO A 258 -19.20 -33.73 -27.43
N ASP A 259 -19.47 -34.99 -27.06
CA ASP A 259 -18.64 -35.76 -26.13
C ASP A 259 -17.16 -35.85 -26.58
N ASP A 260 -16.91 -35.90 -27.88
CA ASP A 260 -15.57 -35.93 -28.49
C ASP A 260 -14.75 -34.65 -28.21
N GLU A 261 -15.40 -33.49 -28.13
CA GLU A 261 -14.74 -32.21 -27.79
C GLU A 261 -14.41 -32.14 -26.30
N ILE A 262 -15.27 -32.72 -25.46
CA ILE A 262 -15.02 -32.83 -24.01
C ILE A 262 -13.82 -33.75 -23.79
N GLU A 263 -13.76 -34.88 -24.50
CA GLU A 263 -12.63 -35.81 -24.43
C GLU A 263 -11.33 -35.18 -24.92
N ALA A 264 -11.35 -34.49 -26.08
CA ALA A 264 -10.19 -33.80 -26.61
C ALA A 264 -9.71 -32.67 -25.68
N PHE A 265 -10.64 -31.91 -25.08
CA PHE A 265 -10.30 -30.87 -24.09
C PHE A 265 -9.68 -31.47 -22.83
N LEU A 266 -10.22 -32.58 -22.32
CA LEU A 266 -9.65 -33.28 -21.18
C LEU A 266 -8.25 -33.80 -21.53
N GLN A 267 -8.06 -34.47 -22.67
CA GLN A 267 -6.75 -34.97 -23.11
C GLN A 267 -5.71 -33.84 -23.28
N LEU A 268 -6.11 -32.70 -23.85
CA LEU A 268 -5.24 -31.55 -24.03
C LEU A 268 -4.82 -30.93 -22.68
N ASN A 269 -5.73 -30.87 -21.71
CA ASN A 269 -5.48 -30.26 -20.40
C ASN A 269 -4.98 -31.25 -19.33
N THR A 270 -5.06 -32.57 -19.54
CA THR A 270 -4.44 -33.58 -18.66
C THR A 270 -3.00 -33.88 -19.03
N THR A 271 -2.56 -33.58 -20.26
CA THR A 271 -1.20 -33.93 -20.72
C THR A 271 -0.12 -32.99 -20.17
N ASP A 272 -0.48 -31.77 -19.74
CA ASP A 272 0.44 -30.81 -19.10
C ASP A 272 0.24 -30.67 -17.58
N ALA A 273 -0.57 -31.52 -16.95
CA ALA A 273 -0.66 -31.64 -15.50
C ALA A 273 0.10 -32.90 -15.04
N SER A 274 1.19 -32.69 -14.30
CA SER A 274 1.93 -33.75 -13.62
C SER A 274 1.02 -34.73 -12.86
N PRO A 275 1.41 -36.01 -12.71
CA PRO A 275 0.56 -37.06 -12.14
C PRO A 275 0.47 -36.90 -10.63
N ALA A 276 -0.44 -36.05 -10.18
CA ALA A 276 -0.76 -35.90 -8.77
C ALA A 276 -2.27 -35.81 -8.62
N LEU A 277 -2.99 -36.85 -9.07
CA LEU A 277 -4.33 -37.23 -8.63
C LEU A 277 -4.70 -38.58 -9.26
N ASN A 278 -3.83 -39.58 -9.07
CA ASN A 278 -4.26 -40.98 -9.17
C ASN A 278 -4.32 -41.51 -7.75
N ASN A 279 -5.35 -41.08 -7.03
CA ASN A 279 -5.79 -41.75 -5.82
C ASN A 279 -7.31 -41.73 -5.78
N THR A 280 -7.91 -42.58 -6.60
CA THR A 280 -9.14 -43.23 -6.21
C THR A 280 -8.83 -44.71 -6.23
N ASP A 281 -8.46 -45.25 -5.08
CA ASP A 281 -8.52 -46.68 -4.86
C ASP A 281 -10.01 -47.07 -4.94
N VAL A 282 -10.41 -47.54 -6.11
CA VAL A 282 -11.78 -48.00 -6.40
C VAL A 282 -12.05 -49.37 -5.74
N SER A 283 -11.16 -49.85 -4.87
CA SER A 283 -11.28 -51.15 -4.20
C SER A 283 -12.01 -51.09 -2.85
N GLU A 284 -12.25 -49.92 -2.26
CA GLU A 284 -12.95 -49.82 -0.96
C GLU A 284 -14.46 -49.58 -1.04
N LEU A 285 -15.02 -49.26 -2.22
CA LEU A 285 -16.48 -49.09 -2.39
C LEU A 285 -17.25 -50.38 -2.70
N GLN A 286 -16.57 -51.54 -2.78
CA GLN A 286 -17.20 -52.85 -2.94
C GLN A 286 -17.23 -53.69 -1.65
N ALA A 287 -16.68 -53.19 -0.55
CA ALA A 287 -16.70 -53.88 0.76
C ALA A 287 -17.92 -53.53 1.63
N ALA A 288 -18.78 -52.59 1.22
CA ALA A 288 -19.95 -52.14 2.00
C ALA A 288 -21.33 -52.53 1.39
N GLN A 289 -21.34 -53.37 0.35
CA GLN A 289 -22.57 -53.97 -0.21
C GLN A 289 -22.41 -55.49 -0.33
N GLY A 290 -22.56 -56.18 0.80
CA GLY A 290 -22.40 -57.63 0.83
C GLY A 290 -22.62 -58.27 2.20
N THR A 291 -23.75 -57.99 2.86
CA THR A 291 -24.30 -58.89 3.87
C THR A 291 -25.83 -58.94 3.73
N ASP A 292 -26.29 -60.01 3.07
CA ASP A 292 -27.62 -60.65 3.19
C ASP A 292 -28.18 -60.53 4.62
N GLN A 293 -29.44 -60.15 4.86
CA GLN A 293 -30.64 -60.98 4.64
C GLN A 293 -30.46 -62.47 4.93
N ASP A 294 -30.36 -62.86 6.20
CA ASP A 294 -31.17 -63.96 6.73
C ASP A 294 -31.17 -63.94 8.26
N GLU A 295 -32.36 -63.84 8.87
CA GLU A 295 -32.80 -64.72 9.95
C GLU A 295 -34.20 -64.28 10.41
N THR A 296 -35.20 -64.91 9.80
CA THR A 296 -36.53 -65.06 10.38
C THR A 296 -36.54 -66.28 11.30
N LYS A 297 -36.82 -66.09 12.60
CA LYS A 297 -37.53 -67.00 13.53
C LYS A 297 -37.19 -66.67 14.99
N ASN A 298 -38.11 -66.06 15.72
CA ASN A 298 -39.00 -66.72 16.69
C ASN A 298 -39.92 -65.68 17.35
#